data_AF-A0A3R7Q025-F1
#
_entry.id   AF-A0A3R7Q025-F1
#
_cell.length_a   1.000
_cell.length_b   1.000
_cell.length_c   1.000
_cell.angle_alpha   90.00
_cell.angle_beta   90.00
_cell.angle_gamma   90.00
#
_symmetry.space_group_name_H-M   'P 1'
#
loop_
_entity.id
_entity.type
_entity.pdbx_description
1 polymer ?
#
loop_
_entity_poly.entity_id
_entity_poly.type
_entity_poly.pdbx_seq_one_letter_code
_entity_poly.pdbx_strand_id
1 'polypeptide(L)'
;MRPLLHLTGESLLRCSFFFLVVVVAAVCASPSLAVPCAAVREAVCTSLPMSWVADSAGAQFPLATVMKQQGALPASPLFTTLPEKRVLRVFQLGALQTQAELVDYLRSSLFEIFDLDALQSYRYAHQEELVFVLDVILYWGSTWRWAQSVGDRMGNLVLRDERKARASGQSSVVRIVPALAPTRGRLLLHAILTVCLPYLVRKLQRKALEEDWERGSAGSLKAKMAKAVRLACTVWAAFSLLHTLHFLATAQYRTLVERLLSLRLVYGSQSMQRVTNMMYLNQHVMWQTCSSLLAVLNIGRYFSRLSRSLRAFTSPTGGSGLSDNVCCACHGHPTIGQRSNCGHLYCYYCIKSRLLDPRLAGSFRCLRCGTAVHAAMPLQ
;
A
#
# COMPACT_ATOMS: atom_id res chain seq x y z
N MET A 1 -32.19 -4.25 -16.45
CA MET A 1 -31.67 -4.17 -15.07
C MET A 1 -31.34 -5.57 -14.59
N ARG A 2 -30.06 -5.91 -14.48
CA ARG A 2 -29.55 -7.08 -13.73
C ARG A 2 -28.64 -6.50 -12.65
N PRO A 3 -28.70 -6.96 -11.39
CA PRO A 3 -27.81 -6.44 -10.36
C PRO A 3 -26.37 -6.83 -10.72
N LEU A 4 -25.54 -5.80 -10.96
CA LEU A 4 -24.11 -5.90 -11.30
C LEU A 4 -23.25 -6.16 -10.05
N LEU A 5 -23.69 -7.08 -9.20
CA LEU A 5 -23.01 -7.51 -7.97
C LEU A 5 -23.19 -9.02 -7.81
N HIS A 6 -22.74 -9.77 -8.80
CA HIS A 6 -22.39 -11.17 -8.63
C HIS A 6 -21.13 -11.42 -9.45
N LEU A 7 -19.97 -11.27 -8.82
CA LEU A 7 -18.83 -12.12 -9.16
C LEU A 7 -19.29 -13.53 -8.83
N THR A 8 -19.86 -14.23 -9.81
CA THR A 8 -20.09 -15.68 -9.65
C THR A 8 -18.72 -16.31 -9.48
N GLY A 9 -18.56 -17.15 -8.46
CA GLY A 9 -17.29 -17.86 -8.17
C GLY A 9 -16.70 -18.56 -9.39
N GLU A 10 -17.54 -18.95 -10.36
CA GLU A 10 -17.14 -19.48 -11.67
C GLU A 10 -16.22 -18.57 -12.50
N SER A 11 -16.40 -17.25 -12.42
CA SER A 11 -15.64 -16.29 -13.23
C SER A 11 -14.22 -16.05 -12.68
N LEU A 12 -14.05 -16.14 -11.36
CA LEU A 12 -12.75 -16.20 -10.69
C LEU A 12 -12.12 -17.58 -10.81
N LEU A 13 -12.91 -18.67 -10.71
CA LEU A 13 -12.43 -20.04 -10.96
C LEU A 13 -11.82 -20.15 -12.36
N ARG A 14 -12.46 -19.60 -13.40
CA ARG A 14 -11.90 -19.61 -14.76
C ARG A 14 -10.61 -18.79 -14.87
N CYS A 15 -10.47 -17.68 -14.14
CA CYS A 15 -9.22 -16.92 -14.09
C CYS A 15 -8.11 -17.67 -13.33
N SER A 16 -8.41 -18.29 -12.20
CA SER A 16 -7.47 -19.14 -11.47
C SER A 16 -7.09 -20.39 -12.26
N PHE A 17 -8.03 -20.98 -13.00
CA PHE A 17 -7.76 -22.11 -13.90
C PHE A 17 -6.91 -21.67 -15.09
N PHE A 18 -7.15 -20.48 -15.66
CA PHE A 18 -6.31 -19.95 -16.73
C PHE A 18 -4.92 -19.55 -16.23
N PHE A 19 -4.80 -18.98 -15.03
CA PHE A 19 -3.53 -18.67 -14.38
C PHE A 19 -2.75 -19.95 -14.08
N LEU A 20 -3.42 -20.99 -13.56
CA LEU A 20 -2.86 -22.31 -13.34
C LEU A 20 -2.42 -22.96 -14.66
N VAL A 21 -3.24 -22.89 -15.72
CA VAL A 21 -2.91 -23.44 -17.04
C VAL A 21 -1.73 -22.69 -17.67
N VAL A 22 -1.62 -21.37 -17.50
CA VAL A 22 -0.51 -20.57 -18.04
C VAL A 22 0.77 -20.81 -17.23
N VAL A 23 0.69 -20.90 -15.90
CA VAL A 23 1.85 -21.26 -15.04
C VAL A 23 2.30 -22.70 -15.32
N VAL A 24 1.38 -23.65 -15.47
CA VAL A 24 1.70 -25.04 -15.83
C VAL A 24 2.26 -25.13 -17.25
N ALA A 25 1.70 -24.40 -18.22
CA ALA A 25 2.24 -24.36 -19.58
C ALA A 25 3.63 -23.71 -19.64
N ALA A 26 3.89 -22.69 -18.82
CA ALA A 26 5.20 -22.04 -18.72
C ALA A 26 6.25 -22.96 -18.06
N VAL A 27 5.85 -23.76 -17.06
CA VAL A 27 6.69 -24.79 -16.44
C VAL A 27 6.95 -25.96 -17.41
N CYS A 28 5.97 -26.36 -18.22
CA CYS A 28 6.10 -27.46 -19.18
C CYS A 28 6.84 -27.11 -20.49
N ALA A 29 7.08 -25.82 -20.77
CA ALA A 29 7.73 -25.39 -22.02
C ALA A 29 9.26 -25.41 -21.97
N SER A 30 9.88 -25.73 -20.82
CA SER A 30 11.34 -25.83 -20.69
C SER A 30 11.82 -27.29 -20.83
N PRO A 31 12.62 -27.64 -21.85
CA PRO A 31 13.08 -29.01 -22.10
C PRO A 31 14.10 -29.54 -21.06
N SER A 32 14.50 -28.72 -20.08
CA SER A 32 15.55 -29.02 -19.10
C SER A 32 15.05 -29.32 -17.68
N LEU A 33 13.74 -29.25 -17.41
CA LEU A 33 13.18 -29.52 -16.08
C LEU A 33 12.09 -30.59 -16.15
N ALA A 34 12.48 -31.85 -15.97
CA ALA A 34 11.58 -32.94 -15.65
C ALA A 34 11.14 -32.84 -14.18
N VAL A 35 10.31 -31.84 -13.85
CA VAL A 35 9.57 -31.81 -12.58
C VAL A 35 8.28 -32.61 -12.81
N PRO A 36 7.96 -33.64 -12.00
CA PRO A 36 6.75 -34.41 -12.20
C PRO A 36 5.52 -33.51 -11.98
N CYS A 37 4.77 -33.24 -13.06
CA CYS A 37 3.53 -32.44 -13.06
C CYS A 37 2.51 -32.87 -12.00
N ALA A 38 2.59 -34.12 -11.52
CA ALA A 38 1.74 -34.64 -10.46
C ALA A 38 1.96 -33.92 -9.10
N ALA A 39 3.21 -33.67 -8.72
CA ALA A 39 3.54 -33.08 -7.41
C ALA A 39 3.11 -31.60 -7.31
N VAL A 40 3.24 -30.84 -8.40
CA VAL A 40 2.79 -29.43 -8.45
C VAL A 40 1.26 -29.33 -8.44
N ARG A 41 0.57 -30.27 -9.11
CA ARG A 41 -0.90 -30.31 -9.15
C ARG A 41 -1.50 -30.68 -7.79
N GLU A 42 -0.85 -31.57 -7.05
CA GLU A 42 -1.30 -32.01 -5.73
C GLU A 42 -1.01 -30.97 -4.64
N ALA A 43 0.14 -30.27 -4.72
CA ALA A 43 0.48 -29.18 -3.81
C ALA A 43 -0.44 -27.95 -3.96
N VAL A 44 -0.82 -27.57 -5.18
CA VAL A 44 -1.65 -26.35 -5.42
C VAL A 44 -3.14 -26.59 -5.13
N CYS A 45 -3.66 -27.81 -5.33
CA CYS A 45 -5.07 -28.11 -5.10
C CYS A 45 -5.41 -28.41 -3.63
N THR A 46 -4.44 -28.83 -2.80
CA THR A 46 -4.70 -29.21 -1.40
C THR A 46 -4.47 -28.07 -0.40
N SER A 47 -3.80 -26.99 -0.80
CA SER A 47 -3.35 -25.92 0.12
C SER A 47 -4.00 -24.55 -0.07
N LEU A 48 -5.08 -24.43 -0.86
CA LEU A 48 -5.86 -23.18 -0.94
C LEU A 48 -7.08 -23.30 -0.01
N PRO A 49 -6.97 -22.98 1.29
CA PRO A 49 -8.14 -22.86 2.12
C PRO A 49 -9.02 -21.76 1.51
N MET A 50 -10.23 -22.12 1.13
CA MET A 50 -11.30 -21.20 0.73
C MET A 50 -11.81 -20.40 1.96
N SER A 51 -10.96 -20.16 2.96
CA SER A 51 -11.25 -19.39 4.17
C SER A 51 -11.74 -18.00 3.81
N TRP A 52 -11.12 -17.35 2.81
CA TRP A 52 -11.56 -16.05 2.33
C TRP A 52 -13.01 -16.05 1.80
N VAL A 53 -13.51 -17.18 1.25
CA VAL A 53 -14.92 -17.29 0.81
C VAL A 53 -15.82 -17.34 2.03
N ALA A 54 -15.49 -18.16 3.03
CA ALA A 54 -16.23 -18.23 4.28
C ALA A 54 -16.22 -16.89 5.04
N ASP A 55 -15.05 -16.25 5.13
CA ASP A 55 -14.88 -14.93 5.74
C ASP A 55 -15.66 -13.85 4.98
N SER A 56 -15.64 -13.88 3.64
CA SER A 56 -16.42 -12.95 2.82
C SER A 56 -17.92 -13.13 3.01
N ALA A 57 -18.39 -14.37 3.16
CA ALA A 57 -19.79 -14.69 3.43
C ALA A 57 -20.19 -14.23 4.84
N GLY A 58 -19.36 -14.49 5.84
CA GLY A 58 -19.58 -14.04 7.22
C GLY A 58 -19.62 -12.51 7.35
N ALA A 59 -18.83 -11.80 6.55
CA ALA A 59 -18.78 -10.33 6.55
C ALA A 59 -20.00 -9.66 5.89
N GLN A 60 -20.82 -10.39 5.10
CA GLN A 60 -21.95 -9.78 4.37
C GLN A 60 -23.01 -9.19 5.30
N PHE A 61 -23.31 -9.88 6.41
CA PHE A 61 -24.35 -9.45 7.35
C PHE A 61 -23.96 -8.19 8.14
N PRO A 62 -22.75 -8.12 8.77
CA PRO A 62 -22.25 -6.88 9.36
C PRO A 62 -22.19 -5.73 8.34
N LEU A 63 -21.70 -6.00 7.13
CA LEU A 63 -21.60 -5.00 6.07
C LEU A 63 -22.98 -4.45 5.69
N ALA A 64 -23.98 -5.30 5.48
CA ALA A 64 -25.33 -4.89 5.14
C ALA A 64 -25.97 -4.02 6.25
N THR A 65 -25.67 -4.33 7.52
CA THR A 65 -26.14 -3.55 8.66
C THR A 65 -25.49 -2.17 8.69
N VAL A 66 -24.17 -2.09 8.50
CA VAL A 66 -23.44 -0.81 8.42
C VAL A 66 -23.93 0.03 7.24
N MET A 67 -24.16 -0.58 6.07
CA MET A 67 -24.70 0.13 4.90
C MET A 67 -26.10 0.70 5.16
N LYS A 68 -26.98 -0.05 5.83
CA LYS A 68 -28.31 0.44 6.24
C LYS A 68 -28.19 1.61 7.23
N GLN A 69 -27.32 1.51 8.23
CA GLN A 69 -27.09 2.57 9.21
C GLN A 69 -26.53 3.84 8.55
N GLN A 70 -25.57 3.70 7.62
CA GLN A 70 -25.04 4.83 6.86
C GLN A 70 -26.09 5.46 5.94
N GLY A 71 -26.97 4.66 5.34
CA GLY A 71 -28.10 5.16 4.55
C GLY A 71 -29.14 5.92 5.37
N ALA A 72 -29.21 5.67 6.68
CA ALA A 72 -30.11 6.38 7.59
C ALA A 72 -29.55 7.71 8.10
N LEU A 73 -28.24 7.97 7.93
CA LEU A 73 -27.65 9.27 8.29
C LEU A 73 -28.18 10.35 7.33
N PRO A 74 -28.67 11.49 7.85
CA PRO A 74 -29.17 12.57 7.01
C PRO A 74 -28.03 13.10 6.14
N ALA A 75 -28.08 12.81 4.84
CA ALA A 75 -27.14 13.36 3.88
C ALA A 75 -27.37 14.87 3.77
N SER A 76 -26.31 15.67 3.91
CA SER A 76 -26.43 17.12 3.76
C SER A 76 -26.88 17.46 2.33
N PRO A 77 -27.94 18.26 2.14
CA PRO A 77 -28.42 18.60 0.80
C PRO A 77 -27.36 19.35 -0.03
N LEU A 78 -26.38 19.96 0.64
CA LEU A 78 -25.29 20.75 0.05
C LEU A 78 -24.21 19.91 -0.65
N PHE A 79 -24.06 18.62 -0.33
CA PHE A 79 -22.99 17.75 -0.87
C PHE A 79 -23.49 16.44 -1.49
N THR A 80 -24.80 16.31 -1.73
CA THR A 80 -25.41 15.06 -2.19
C THR A 80 -25.25 14.79 -3.68
N THR A 81 -24.97 15.79 -4.51
CA THR A 81 -24.96 15.63 -5.96
C THR A 81 -23.54 15.66 -6.54
N LEU A 82 -23.16 14.59 -7.21
CA LEU A 82 -21.92 14.54 -7.98
C LEU A 82 -22.00 15.52 -9.15
N PRO A 83 -20.91 16.23 -9.49
CA PRO A 83 -20.91 17.19 -10.59
C PRO A 83 -21.26 16.51 -11.93
N GLU A 84 -22.24 17.06 -12.64
CA GLU A 84 -22.81 16.39 -13.82
C GLU A 84 -21.85 16.30 -15.02
N LYS A 85 -20.97 17.29 -15.17
CA LYS A 85 -20.13 17.46 -16.36
C LYS A 85 -18.69 16.98 -16.17
N ARG A 86 -18.29 16.60 -14.94
CA ARG A 86 -16.90 16.20 -14.63
C ARG A 86 -16.85 15.13 -13.55
N VAL A 87 -15.94 14.16 -13.68
CA VAL A 87 -15.58 13.27 -12.57
C VAL A 87 -14.63 14.01 -11.64
N LEU A 88 -14.77 13.80 -10.33
CA LEU A 88 -13.88 14.34 -9.32
C LEU A 88 -12.45 13.80 -9.50
N ARG A 89 -11.45 14.68 -9.45
CA ARG A 89 -10.03 14.32 -9.64
C ARG A 89 -9.57 13.23 -8.67
N VAL A 90 -10.01 13.33 -7.42
CA VAL A 90 -9.68 12.38 -6.34
C VAL A 90 -10.13 10.97 -6.66
N PHE A 91 -11.27 10.80 -7.33
CA PHE A 91 -11.74 9.47 -7.72
C PHE A 91 -10.89 8.88 -8.85
N GLN A 92 -10.52 9.69 -9.83
CA GLN A 92 -9.70 9.23 -10.96
C GLN A 92 -8.27 8.88 -10.53
N LEU A 93 -7.65 9.73 -9.72
CA LEU A 93 -6.31 9.50 -9.17
C LEU A 93 -6.31 8.35 -8.16
N GLY A 94 -7.32 8.30 -7.29
CA GLY A 94 -7.49 7.20 -6.35
C GLY A 94 -7.63 5.86 -7.07
N ALA A 95 -8.45 5.77 -8.11
CA ALA A 95 -8.61 4.54 -8.90
C ALA A 95 -7.30 4.10 -9.58
N LEU A 96 -6.49 5.05 -10.09
CA LEU A 96 -5.16 4.73 -10.64
C LEU A 96 -4.22 4.20 -9.58
N GLN A 97 -4.14 4.87 -8.43
CA GLN A 97 -3.25 4.49 -7.34
C GLN A 97 -3.62 3.11 -6.80
N THR A 98 -4.91 2.88 -6.53
CA THR A 98 -5.42 1.59 -6.08
C THR A 98 -5.15 0.48 -7.10
N GLN A 99 -5.27 0.76 -8.40
CA GLN A 99 -4.93 -0.21 -9.43
C GLN A 99 -3.43 -0.56 -9.41
N ALA A 100 -2.54 0.42 -9.24
CA ALA A 100 -1.11 0.19 -9.17
C ALA A 100 -0.75 -0.65 -7.93
N GLU A 101 -1.25 -0.27 -6.76
CA GLU A 101 -1.03 -0.99 -5.50
C GLU A 101 -1.54 -2.42 -5.57
N LEU A 102 -2.76 -2.64 -6.08
CA LEU A 102 -3.32 -3.99 -6.25
C LEU A 102 -2.42 -4.86 -7.14
N VAL A 103 -1.95 -4.32 -8.26
CA VAL A 103 -1.08 -5.06 -9.16
C VAL A 103 0.25 -5.37 -8.49
N ASP A 104 0.81 -4.46 -7.70
CA ASP A 104 2.05 -4.69 -6.97
C ASP A 104 1.91 -5.78 -5.89
N TYR A 105 0.79 -5.82 -5.16
CA TYR A 105 0.48 -6.93 -4.25
C TYR A 105 0.33 -8.27 -4.97
N LEU A 106 -0.29 -8.29 -6.15
CA LEU A 106 -0.42 -9.51 -6.94
C LEU A 106 0.94 -9.96 -7.49
N ARG A 107 1.82 -9.03 -7.87
CA ARG A 107 3.19 -9.33 -8.28
C ARG A 107 4.01 -9.90 -7.14
N SER A 108 3.92 -9.33 -5.93
CA SER A 108 4.65 -9.87 -4.77
C SER A 108 4.17 -11.28 -4.45
N SER A 109 2.85 -11.48 -4.38
CA SER A 109 2.24 -12.81 -4.16
C SER A 109 2.64 -13.81 -5.25
N LEU A 110 2.71 -13.37 -6.51
CA LEU A 110 3.19 -14.20 -7.62
C LEU A 110 4.64 -14.62 -7.42
N PHE A 111 5.50 -13.69 -7.00
CA PHE A 111 6.91 -13.95 -6.80
C PHE A 111 7.21 -14.85 -5.60
N GLU A 112 6.43 -14.75 -4.53
CA GLU A 112 6.49 -15.66 -3.37
C GLU A 112 6.25 -17.13 -3.76
N ILE A 113 5.37 -17.39 -4.75
CA ILE A 113 5.13 -18.76 -5.26
C ILE A 113 6.40 -19.36 -5.90
N PHE A 114 7.27 -18.51 -6.47
CA PHE A 114 8.50 -18.92 -7.14
C PHE A 114 9.77 -18.77 -6.26
N ASP A 115 9.62 -18.53 -4.94
CA ASP A 115 10.75 -18.49 -3.99
C ASP A 115 11.28 -19.90 -3.60
N LEU A 116 10.75 -20.95 -4.21
CA LEU A 116 11.29 -22.31 -4.08
C LEU A 116 12.65 -22.41 -4.80
N ASP A 117 13.65 -23.01 -4.15
CA ASP A 117 15.04 -23.12 -4.65
C ASP A 117 15.11 -23.64 -6.11
N ALA A 118 14.26 -24.62 -6.47
CA ALA A 118 14.22 -25.19 -7.82
C ALA A 118 13.67 -24.23 -8.90
N LEU A 119 12.81 -23.28 -8.52
CA LEU A 119 12.13 -22.35 -9.43
C LEU A 119 12.73 -20.93 -9.41
N GLN A 120 13.65 -20.66 -8.49
CA GLN A 120 14.26 -19.36 -8.33
C GLN A 120 15.04 -18.92 -9.58
N SER A 121 15.78 -19.84 -10.24
CA SER A 121 16.45 -19.55 -11.51
C SER A 121 15.47 -19.19 -12.62
N TYR A 122 14.30 -19.85 -12.66
CA TYR A 122 13.25 -19.56 -13.62
C TYR A 122 12.62 -18.18 -13.38
N ARG A 123 12.37 -17.83 -12.12
CA ARG A 123 11.86 -16.51 -11.70
C ARG A 123 12.74 -15.39 -12.22
N TYR A 124 14.06 -15.45 -12.01
CA TYR A 124 14.98 -14.39 -12.46
C TYR A 124 15.10 -14.32 -13.98
N ALA A 125 15.10 -15.47 -14.66
CA ALA A 125 15.17 -15.50 -16.11
C ALA A 125 13.92 -14.87 -16.75
N HIS A 126 12.72 -15.18 -16.23
CA HIS A 126 11.43 -14.83 -16.84
C HIS A 126 10.62 -13.78 -16.05
N GLN A 127 11.27 -12.98 -15.20
CA GLN A 127 10.59 -12.03 -14.32
C GLN A 127 9.68 -11.06 -15.09
N GLU A 128 10.15 -10.55 -16.23
CA GLU A 128 9.40 -9.58 -17.04
C GLU A 128 8.21 -10.25 -17.77
N GLU A 129 8.41 -11.48 -18.25
CA GLU A 129 7.39 -12.30 -18.88
C GLU A 129 6.27 -12.64 -17.89
N LEU A 130 6.62 -13.01 -16.65
CA LEU A 130 5.64 -13.32 -15.59
C LEU A 130 4.78 -12.09 -15.26
N VAL A 131 5.41 -10.92 -15.11
CA VAL A 131 4.69 -9.66 -14.85
C VAL A 131 3.82 -9.27 -16.05
N PHE A 132 4.32 -9.41 -17.28
CA PHE A 132 3.55 -9.12 -18.48
C PHE A 132 2.32 -10.03 -18.61
N VAL A 133 2.50 -11.33 -18.38
CA VAL A 133 1.40 -12.31 -18.39
C VAL A 133 0.33 -11.93 -17.35
N LEU A 134 0.76 -11.57 -16.13
CA LEU A 134 -0.17 -11.10 -15.09
C LEU A 134 -0.94 -9.85 -15.55
N ASP A 135 -0.25 -8.84 -16.08
CA ASP A 135 -0.86 -7.60 -16.57
C ASP A 135 -1.85 -7.88 -17.72
N VAL A 136 -1.53 -8.81 -18.62
CA VAL A 136 -2.42 -9.26 -19.71
C VAL A 136 -3.65 -9.97 -19.17
N ILE A 137 -3.50 -10.88 -18.21
CA ILE A 137 -4.62 -11.60 -17.59
C ILE A 137 -5.54 -10.62 -16.86
N LEU A 138 -4.98 -9.69 -16.10
CA LEU A 138 -5.75 -8.65 -15.42
C LEU A 138 -6.48 -7.75 -16.41
N TYR A 139 -5.81 -7.31 -17.48
CA TYR A 139 -6.42 -6.48 -18.51
C TYR A 139 -7.56 -7.21 -19.23
N TRP A 140 -7.34 -8.48 -19.58
CA TRP A 140 -8.34 -9.33 -20.22
C TRP A 140 -9.55 -9.57 -19.31
N GLY A 141 -9.32 -9.90 -18.04
CA GLY A 141 -10.38 -10.18 -17.05
C GLY A 141 -11.18 -8.94 -16.65
N SER A 142 -10.57 -7.75 -16.67
CA SER A 142 -11.16 -6.49 -16.25
C SER A 142 -11.52 -5.60 -17.45
N THR A 143 -10.58 -4.78 -17.92
CA THR A 143 -10.78 -3.72 -18.92
C THR A 143 -11.33 -4.25 -20.24
N TRP A 144 -10.88 -5.40 -20.71
CA TRP A 144 -11.38 -5.98 -21.96
C TRP A 144 -12.85 -6.38 -21.85
N ARG A 145 -13.24 -7.11 -20.79
CA ARG A 145 -14.62 -7.60 -20.65
C ARG A 145 -15.61 -6.51 -20.21
N TRP A 146 -15.18 -5.62 -19.33
CA TRP A 146 -16.06 -4.71 -18.60
C TRP A 146 -15.80 -3.22 -18.89
N ALA A 147 -14.81 -2.88 -19.73
CA ALA A 147 -14.37 -1.49 -19.94
C ALA A 147 -14.00 -0.76 -18.64
N GLN A 148 -13.53 -1.53 -17.65
CA GLN A 148 -13.17 -1.06 -16.31
C GLN A 148 -11.97 -1.84 -15.82
N SER A 149 -10.94 -1.13 -15.33
CA SER A 149 -9.91 -1.78 -14.51
C SER A 149 -10.48 -2.15 -13.13
N VAL A 150 -9.73 -2.93 -12.35
CA VAL A 150 -10.18 -3.34 -11.01
C VAL A 150 -10.24 -2.13 -10.07
N GLY A 151 -9.24 -1.24 -10.13
CA GLY A 151 -9.23 0.02 -9.39
C GLY A 151 -10.36 0.97 -9.82
N ASP A 152 -10.65 1.04 -11.13
CA ASP A 152 -11.79 1.82 -11.62
C ASP A 152 -13.12 1.28 -11.08
N ARG A 153 -13.27 -0.05 -10.99
CA ARG A 153 -14.47 -0.66 -10.41
C ARG A 153 -14.62 -0.33 -8.93
N MET A 154 -13.54 -0.39 -8.15
CA MET A 154 -13.54 0.02 -6.74
C MET A 154 -13.89 1.50 -6.58
N GLY A 155 -13.43 2.33 -7.52
CA GLY A 155 -13.75 3.75 -7.60
C GLY A 155 -15.11 4.08 -8.23
N ASN A 156 -15.91 3.08 -8.63
CA ASN A 156 -17.17 3.25 -9.36
C ASN A 156 -17.03 4.11 -10.64
N LEU A 157 -15.99 3.83 -11.42
CA LEU A 157 -15.68 4.49 -12.69
C LEU A 157 -15.72 3.50 -13.85
N VAL A 158 -16.19 3.96 -15.01
CA VAL A 158 -16.31 3.20 -16.26
C VAL A 158 -15.68 3.99 -17.40
N LEU A 159 -14.95 3.31 -18.29
CA LEU A 159 -14.46 3.93 -19.53
C LEU A 159 -15.60 4.12 -20.53
N ARG A 160 -15.67 5.33 -21.08
CA ARG A 160 -16.63 5.73 -22.13
C ARG A 160 -15.89 6.30 -23.32
N ASP A 161 -16.43 6.06 -24.52
CA ASP A 161 -15.95 6.67 -25.75
C ASP A 161 -16.50 8.10 -25.90
N GLU A 162 -15.64 9.11 -25.77
CA GLU A 162 -16.04 10.52 -25.85
C GLU A 162 -16.37 10.96 -27.29
N ARG A 163 -15.82 10.29 -28.31
CA ARG A 163 -16.16 10.64 -29.71
C ARG A 163 -17.60 10.28 -30.03
N LYS A 164 -18.05 9.11 -29.58
CA LYS A 164 -19.46 8.71 -29.66
C LYS A 164 -20.34 9.61 -28.80
N ALA A 165 -19.86 10.00 -27.62
CA ALA A 165 -20.56 10.94 -26.74
C ALA A 165 -20.86 12.27 -27.39
N ARG A 166 -19.86 12.86 -28.03
CA ARG A 166 -20.02 14.13 -28.76
C ARG A 166 -20.95 13.99 -29.96
N ALA A 167 -20.83 12.90 -30.73
CA ALA A 167 -21.72 12.65 -31.86
C ALA A 167 -23.19 12.49 -31.43
N SER A 168 -23.46 11.90 -30.27
CA SER A 168 -24.81 11.76 -29.72
C SER A 168 -25.26 12.93 -28.84
N GLY A 169 -24.49 14.04 -28.77
CA GLY A 169 -24.82 15.21 -27.95
C GLY A 169 -24.84 14.98 -26.44
N GLN A 170 -24.28 13.87 -25.95
CA GLN A 170 -24.31 13.51 -24.53
C GLN A 170 -23.08 14.02 -23.81
N SER A 171 -23.26 15.00 -22.92
CA SER A 171 -22.17 15.60 -22.11
C SER A 171 -22.16 15.19 -20.63
N SER A 172 -23.23 14.54 -20.16
CA SER A 172 -23.35 14.13 -18.76
C SER A 172 -22.47 12.92 -18.44
N VAL A 173 -21.75 13.02 -17.33
CA VAL A 173 -20.77 12.06 -16.80
C VAL A 173 -21.40 11.13 -15.75
N VAL A 174 -22.68 11.34 -15.46
CA VAL A 174 -23.41 10.62 -14.42
C VAL A 174 -24.35 9.57 -15.00
N ARG A 175 -24.73 9.72 -16.28
CA ARG A 175 -25.59 8.76 -16.97
C ARG A 175 -24.74 7.77 -17.75
N ILE A 176 -24.96 6.49 -17.47
CA ILE A 176 -24.37 5.39 -18.24
C ILE A 176 -25.35 5.02 -19.33
N VAL A 177 -24.84 5.02 -20.54
CA VAL A 177 -25.59 4.57 -21.70
C VAL A 177 -24.74 3.49 -22.38
N PRO A 178 -25.22 2.24 -22.45
CA PRO A 178 -24.46 1.12 -23.01
C PRO A 178 -23.94 1.34 -24.43
N ALA A 179 -24.65 2.14 -25.24
CA ALA A 179 -24.26 2.50 -26.60
C ALA A 179 -22.90 3.24 -26.68
N LEU A 180 -22.48 3.89 -25.59
CA LEU A 180 -21.23 4.65 -25.50
C LEU A 180 -20.06 3.85 -24.93
N ALA A 181 -20.26 2.54 -24.77
CA ALA A 181 -19.16 1.64 -24.48
C ALA A 181 -18.06 1.73 -25.56
N PRO A 182 -16.78 1.63 -25.15
CA PRO A 182 -15.66 1.70 -26.06
C PRO A 182 -15.71 0.55 -27.06
N THR A 183 -15.30 0.85 -28.30
CA THR A 183 -15.19 -0.17 -29.35
C THR A 183 -14.05 -1.15 -29.02
N ARG A 184 -14.21 -2.41 -29.46
CA ARG A 184 -13.18 -3.45 -29.24
C ARG A 184 -11.83 -3.05 -29.83
N GLY A 185 -11.81 -2.41 -31.00
CA GLY A 185 -10.57 -1.90 -31.61
C GLY A 185 -9.85 -0.85 -30.77
N ARG A 186 -10.59 0.06 -30.11
CA ARG A 186 -9.99 1.04 -29.20
C ARG A 186 -9.51 0.41 -27.90
N LEU A 187 -10.23 -0.57 -27.37
CA LEU A 187 -9.77 -1.34 -26.22
C LEU A 187 -8.52 -2.16 -26.55
N LEU A 188 -8.39 -2.65 -27.77
CA LEU A 188 -7.18 -3.33 -28.24
C LEU A 188 -6.01 -2.35 -28.32
N LEU A 189 -6.22 -1.18 -28.94
CA LEU A 189 -5.18 -0.15 -29.02
C LEU A 189 -4.78 0.36 -27.62
N HIS A 190 -5.74 0.50 -26.71
CA HIS A 190 -5.49 0.81 -25.31
C HIS A 190 -4.63 -0.29 -24.65
N ALA A 191 -4.92 -1.57 -24.88
CA ALA A 191 -4.14 -2.69 -24.35
C ALA A 191 -2.70 -2.65 -24.88
N ILE A 192 -2.53 -2.39 -26.18
CA ILE A 192 -1.22 -2.28 -26.82
C ILE A 192 -0.41 -1.15 -26.18
N LEU A 193 -1.01 0.04 -26.00
CA LEU A 193 -0.34 1.22 -25.44
C LEU A 193 -0.05 1.11 -23.94
N THR A 194 -0.90 0.44 -23.16
CA THR A 194 -0.79 0.39 -21.68
C THR A 194 -0.10 -0.87 -21.15
N VAL A 195 -0.15 -1.99 -21.88
CA VAL A 195 0.42 -3.27 -21.43
C VAL A 195 1.58 -3.70 -22.32
N CYS A 196 1.38 -3.76 -23.65
CA CYS A 196 2.40 -4.29 -24.57
C CYS A 196 3.58 -3.34 -24.77
N LEU A 197 3.31 -2.04 -24.92
CA LEU A 197 4.33 -1.04 -25.18
C LEU A 197 5.30 -0.88 -23.98
N PRO A 198 4.83 -0.75 -22.72
CA PRO A 198 5.74 -0.70 -21.56
C PRO A 198 6.57 -1.98 -21.40
N TYR A 199 5.99 -3.15 -21.66
CA TYR A 199 6.73 -4.42 -21.66
C TYR A 199 7.85 -4.41 -22.73
N LEU A 200 7.52 -4.03 -23.97
CA LEU A 200 8.50 -3.99 -25.05
C LEU A 200 9.64 -3.00 -24.74
N VAL A 201 9.33 -1.83 -24.20
CA VAL A 201 10.34 -0.83 -23.82
C VAL A 201 11.25 -1.37 -22.72
N ARG A 202 10.69 -1.99 -21.66
CA ARG A 202 11.47 -2.60 -20.58
C ARG A 202 12.39 -3.71 -21.10
N LYS A 203 11.85 -4.61 -21.94
CA LYS A 203 12.60 -5.70 -22.55
C LYS A 203 13.72 -5.22 -23.46
N LEU A 204 13.47 -4.17 -24.25
CA LEU A 204 14.49 -3.53 -25.07
C LEU A 204 15.57 -2.85 -24.22
N GLN A 205 15.19 -2.18 -23.13
CA GLN A 205 16.14 -1.54 -22.21
C GLN A 205 17.02 -2.56 -21.50
N ARG A 206 16.45 -3.68 -21.04
CA ARG A 206 17.20 -4.79 -20.44
C ARG A 206 18.20 -5.38 -21.43
N LYS A 207 17.76 -5.73 -22.65
CA LYS A 207 18.66 -6.23 -23.70
C LYS A 207 19.74 -5.22 -24.09
N ALA A 208 19.41 -3.93 -24.13
CA ALA A 208 20.37 -2.88 -24.42
C ALA A 208 21.45 -2.76 -23.33
N LEU A 209 21.11 -3.08 -22.08
CA LEU A 209 22.05 -3.12 -20.96
C LEU A 209 22.89 -4.40 -20.96
N GLU A 210 22.27 -5.57 -21.17
CA GLU A 210 22.95 -6.88 -21.20
C GLU A 210 24.02 -6.96 -22.31
N GLU A 211 23.70 -6.43 -23.49
CA GLU A 211 24.61 -6.40 -24.64
C GLU A 211 25.43 -5.10 -24.74
N ASP A 212 25.37 -4.23 -23.74
CA ASP A 212 26.15 -2.98 -23.65
C ASP A 212 26.08 -2.12 -24.93
N TRP A 213 24.85 -1.90 -25.45
CA TRP A 213 24.61 -1.24 -26.76
C TRP A 213 25.23 0.16 -26.89
N GLU A 214 25.58 0.80 -25.78
CA GLU A 214 26.14 2.15 -25.74
C GLU A 214 27.64 2.21 -26.04
N ARG A 215 28.39 1.13 -25.74
CA ARG A 215 29.85 1.07 -25.92
C ARG A 215 30.28 0.53 -27.29
N GLY A 216 29.35 -0.03 -28.06
CA GLY A 216 29.62 -0.50 -29.41
C GLY A 216 30.10 0.62 -30.35
N SER A 217 30.73 0.24 -31.47
CA SER A 217 31.24 1.18 -32.48
C SER A 217 30.23 2.29 -32.81
N ALA A 218 30.70 3.54 -32.94
CA ALA A 218 29.90 4.76 -33.04
C ALA A 218 28.88 4.81 -34.22
N GLY A 219 28.93 3.85 -35.15
CA GLY A 219 27.99 3.71 -36.28
C GLY A 219 26.97 2.57 -36.17
N SER A 220 27.03 1.72 -35.13
CA SER A 220 26.19 0.52 -35.04
C SER A 220 24.70 0.86 -34.91
N LEU A 221 23.84 0.08 -35.58
CA LEU A 221 22.38 0.23 -35.50
C LEU A 221 21.89 0.11 -34.04
N LYS A 222 22.51 -0.76 -33.24
CA LYS A 222 22.21 -0.97 -31.82
C LYS A 222 22.39 0.31 -30.99
N ALA A 223 23.51 1.02 -31.17
CA ALA A 223 23.76 2.29 -30.48
C ALA A 223 22.77 3.38 -30.88
N LYS A 224 22.37 3.44 -32.17
CA LYS A 224 21.32 4.36 -32.63
C LYS A 224 19.95 4.02 -32.04
N MET A 225 19.60 2.74 -31.98
CA MET A 225 18.34 2.27 -31.37
C MET A 225 18.29 2.57 -29.87
N ALA A 226 19.39 2.33 -29.13
CA ALA A 226 19.47 2.68 -27.71
C ALA A 226 19.23 4.18 -27.47
N LYS A 227 19.88 5.04 -28.25
CA LYS A 227 19.67 6.50 -28.20
C LYS A 227 18.24 6.89 -28.56
N ALA A 228 17.65 6.28 -29.60
CA ALA A 228 16.28 6.55 -30.02
C ALA A 228 15.25 6.14 -28.95
N VAL A 229 15.41 4.98 -28.32
CA VAL A 229 14.54 4.52 -27.23
C VAL A 229 14.66 5.46 -26.03
N ARG A 230 15.87 5.88 -25.65
CA ARG A 230 16.09 6.85 -24.56
C ARG A 230 15.40 8.18 -24.85
N LEU A 231 15.57 8.72 -26.06
CA LEU A 231 14.92 9.97 -26.48
C LEU A 231 13.39 9.82 -26.49
N ALA A 232 12.87 8.69 -26.98
CA ALA A 232 11.44 8.43 -26.97
C ALA A 232 10.88 8.39 -25.54
N CYS A 233 11.60 7.76 -24.60
CA CYS A 233 11.23 7.72 -23.19
C CYS A 233 11.25 9.12 -22.54
N THR A 234 12.27 9.94 -22.82
CA THR A 234 12.34 11.30 -22.26
C THR A 234 11.25 12.21 -22.83
N VAL A 235 11.01 12.13 -24.15
CA VAL A 235 9.91 12.86 -24.81
C VAL A 235 8.56 12.43 -24.25
N TRP A 236 8.32 11.12 -24.13
CA TRP A 236 7.09 10.60 -23.54
C TRP A 236 6.90 11.05 -22.10
N ALA A 237 7.96 11.05 -21.28
CA ALA A 237 7.92 11.53 -19.90
C ALA A 237 7.57 13.03 -19.83
N ALA A 238 8.16 13.86 -20.69
CA ALA A 238 7.84 15.28 -20.78
C ALA A 238 6.38 15.52 -21.18
N PHE A 239 5.88 14.82 -22.21
CA PHE A 239 4.48 14.90 -22.60
C PHE A 239 3.53 14.40 -21.52
N SER A 240 3.90 13.31 -20.82
CA SER A 240 3.12 12.79 -19.71
C SER A 240 3.05 13.80 -18.56
N LEU A 241 4.16 14.48 -18.24
CA LEU A 241 4.20 15.53 -17.22
C LEU A 241 3.29 16.72 -17.59
N LEU A 242 3.43 17.25 -18.81
CA LEU A 242 2.57 18.32 -19.31
C LEU A 242 1.10 17.91 -19.30
N HIS A 243 0.81 16.67 -19.67
CA HIS A 243 -0.53 16.12 -19.62
C HIS A 243 -1.07 16.03 -18.19
N THR A 244 -0.28 15.57 -17.22
CA THR A 244 -0.65 15.52 -15.80
C THR A 244 -0.95 16.92 -15.27
N LEU A 245 -0.15 17.93 -15.60
CA LEU A 245 -0.42 19.33 -15.23
C LEU A 245 -1.74 19.83 -15.82
N HIS A 246 -1.98 19.54 -17.10
CA HIS A 246 -3.25 19.87 -17.76
C HIS A 246 -4.43 19.11 -17.13
N PHE A 247 -4.25 17.86 -16.73
CA PHE A 247 -5.26 17.06 -16.04
C PHE A 247 -5.61 17.66 -14.68
N LEU A 248 -4.62 18.13 -13.91
CA LEU A 248 -4.86 18.80 -12.64
C LEU A 248 -5.69 20.07 -12.81
N ALA A 249 -5.57 20.77 -13.94
CA ALA A 249 -6.46 21.89 -14.25
C ALA A 249 -7.87 21.44 -14.66
N THR A 250 -8.00 20.47 -15.58
CA THR A 250 -9.27 20.17 -16.29
C THR A 250 -10.07 18.97 -15.78
N ALA A 251 -9.43 17.99 -15.14
CA ALA A 251 -10.02 16.74 -14.63
C ALA A 251 -10.69 15.83 -15.69
N GLN A 252 -10.32 15.92 -16.98
CA GLN A 252 -11.01 15.16 -18.04
C GLN A 252 -10.42 13.78 -18.32
N TYR A 253 -9.11 13.69 -18.57
CA TYR A 253 -8.39 12.47 -18.92
C TYR A 253 -7.21 12.31 -17.99
N ARG A 254 -7.10 11.16 -17.31
CA ARG A 254 -6.08 10.91 -16.29
C ARG A 254 -4.74 10.44 -16.87
N THR A 255 -4.76 9.78 -18.04
CA THR A 255 -3.54 9.33 -18.73
C THR A 255 -3.48 9.83 -20.17
N LEU A 256 -2.26 9.97 -20.67
CA LEU A 256 -2.02 10.43 -22.04
C LEU A 256 -2.61 9.44 -23.07
N VAL A 257 -2.55 8.14 -22.77
CA VAL A 257 -3.11 7.07 -23.61
C VAL A 257 -4.63 7.22 -23.73
N GLU A 258 -5.31 7.44 -22.61
CA GLU A 258 -6.76 7.68 -22.61
C GLU A 258 -7.13 8.93 -23.40
N ARG A 259 -6.32 10.00 -23.30
CA ARG A 259 -6.50 11.22 -24.09
C ARG A 259 -6.37 10.96 -25.59
N LEU A 260 -5.32 10.24 -26.01
CA LEU A 260 -5.07 9.90 -27.41
C LEU A 260 -6.24 9.11 -28.01
N LEU A 261 -6.81 8.18 -27.23
CA LEU A 261 -7.93 7.33 -27.65
C LEU A 261 -9.30 7.97 -27.44
N SER A 262 -9.35 9.16 -26.81
CA SER A 262 -10.57 9.85 -26.41
C SER A 262 -11.47 8.96 -25.51
N LEU A 263 -10.84 8.21 -24.61
CA LEU A 263 -11.49 7.39 -23.60
C LEU A 263 -11.59 8.17 -22.31
N ARG A 264 -12.81 8.43 -21.84
CA ARG A 264 -13.07 9.25 -20.66
C ARG A 264 -13.68 8.40 -19.55
N LEU A 265 -13.29 8.64 -18.29
CA LEU A 265 -13.92 7.99 -17.14
C LEU A 265 -15.25 8.68 -16.79
N VAL A 266 -16.24 7.87 -16.46
CA VAL A 266 -17.62 8.24 -16.14
C VAL A 266 -18.08 7.44 -14.93
N TYR A 267 -18.99 7.96 -14.11
CA TYR A 267 -19.47 7.23 -12.94
C TYR A 267 -20.29 5.99 -13.34
N GLY A 268 -20.04 4.87 -12.66
CA GLY A 268 -20.71 3.57 -12.85
C GLY A 268 -22.08 3.44 -12.14
N SER A 269 -22.35 4.31 -11.18
CA SER A 269 -23.62 4.40 -10.44
C SER A 269 -23.65 5.73 -9.69
N GLN A 270 -24.83 6.31 -9.48
CA GLN A 270 -24.98 7.48 -8.60
C GLN A 270 -25.02 7.09 -7.12
N SER A 271 -25.42 5.86 -6.82
CA SER A 271 -25.40 5.33 -5.47
C SER A 271 -24.02 4.75 -5.19
N MET A 272 -23.15 5.57 -4.59
CA MET A 272 -21.88 5.13 -4.06
C MET A 272 -21.82 5.46 -2.57
N GLN A 273 -22.00 4.44 -1.73
CA GLN A 273 -21.73 4.55 -0.30
C GLN A 273 -20.25 4.21 -0.07
N ARG A 274 -19.44 5.23 0.23
CA ARG A 274 -18.03 5.03 0.53
C ARG A 274 -17.89 4.57 1.97
N VAL A 275 -17.75 3.26 2.17
CA VAL A 275 -17.36 2.69 3.45
C VAL A 275 -15.85 2.92 3.61
N THR A 276 -15.46 4.05 4.19
CA THR A 276 -14.06 4.26 4.55
C THR A 276 -13.82 3.56 5.88
N ASN A 277 -13.05 2.47 5.87
CA ASN A 277 -12.69 1.77 7.09
C ASN A 277 -11.69 2.61 7.90
N MET A 278 -12.20 3.40 8.83
CA MET A 278 -11.38 4.24 9.72
C MET A 278 -10.81 3.47 10.91
N MET A 279 -10.93 2.14 10.98
CA MET A 279 -10.46 1.36 12.13
C MET A 279 -8.98 1.61 12.42
N TYR A 280 -8.13 1.56 11.39
CA TYR A 280 -6.70 1.80 11.55
C TYR A 280 -6.37 3.26 11.89
N LEU A 281 -7.07 4.21 11.28
CA LEU A 281 -6.91 5.63 11.59
C LEU A 281 -7.32 5.91 13.05
N ASN A 282 -8.46 5.34 13.47
CA ASN A 282 -8.99 5.49 14.82
C ASN A 282 -8.10 4.80 15.86
N GLN A 283 -7.57 3.61 15.56
CA GLN A 283 -6.59 2.93 16.42
C GLN A 283 -5.31 3.76 16.58
N HIS A 284 -4.79 4.33 15.49
CA HIS A 284 -3.61 5.18 15.54
C HIS A 284 -3.88 6.47 16.33
N VAL A 285 -5.00 7.17 16.07
CA VAL A 285 -5.39 8.36 16.82
C VAL A 285 -5.56 8.04 18.31
N MET A 286 -6.24 6.94 18.65
CA MET A 286 -6.40 6.49 20.02
C MET A 286 -5.05 6.27 20.70
N TRP A 287 -4.12 5.56 20.04
CA TRP A 287 -2.80 5.29 20.59
C TRP A 287 -2.00 6.58 20.80
N GLN A 288 -2.01 7.48 19.82
CA GLN A 288 -1.33 8.77 19.91
C GLN A 288 -1.90 9.64 21.04
N THR A 289 -3.23 9.73 21.16
CA THR A 289 -3.90 10.49 22.22
C THR A 289 -3.66 9.88 23.60
N CYS A 290 -3.65 8.55 23.72
CA CYS A 290 -3.34 7.88 24.98
C CYS A 290 -1.88 8.11 25.39
N SER A 291 -0.93 7.96 24.46
CA SER A 291 0.49 8.20 24.71
C SER A 291 0.78 9.63 25.12
N SER A 292 0.16 10.62 24.46
CA SER A 292 0.33 12.03 24.82
C SER A 292 -0.25 12.35 26.19
N LEU A 293 -1.42 11.78 26.52
CA LEU A 293 -2.03 11.91 27.84
C LEU A 293 -1.17 11.27 28.94
N LEU A 294 -0.60 10.08 28.71
CA LEU A 294 0.31 9.42 29.65
C LEU A 294 1.62 10.19 29.86
N ALA A 295 2.14 10.84 28.81
CA ALA A 295 3.31 11.70 28.89
C ALA A 295 3.03 12.97 29.70
N VAL A 296 1.90 13.63 29.47
CA VAL A 296 1.48 14.83 30.23
C VAL A 296 1.22 14.50 31.70
N LEU A 297 0.53 13.38 31.97
CA LEU A 297 0.27 12.90 33.34
C LEU A 297 1.53 12.42 34.06
N ASN A 298 2.68 12.35 33.37
CA ASN A 298 3.96 11.97 33.94
C ASN A 298 3.84 10.65 34.75
N ILE A 299 3.13 9.66 34.17
CA ILE A 299 2.65 8.47 34.87
C ILE A 299 3.79 7.73 35.60
N GLY A 300 5.03 7.81 35.12
CA GLY A 300 6.22 7.25 35.78
C GLY A 300 6.48 7.78 37.20
N ARG A 301 6.07 9.03 37.51
CA ARG A 301 6.15 9.59 38.89
C ARG A 301 5.06 9.00 39.79
N TYR A 302 3.87 8.75 39.26
CA TYR A 302 2.77 8.15 40.01
C TYR A 302 2.99 6.65 40.22
N PHE A 303 3.43 5.93 39.20
CA PHE A 303 3.80 4.51 39.31
C PHE A 303 4.95 4.30 40.29
N SER A 304 5.96 5.18 40.29
CA SER A 304 7.04 5.13 41.29
C SER A 304 6.62 5.55 42.71
N ARG A 305 5.53 6.33 42.86
CA ARG A 305 4.91 6.61 44.18
C ARG A 305 4.07 5.42 44.64
N LEU A 306 3.29 4.81 43.75
CA LEU A 306 2.49 3.62 44.02
C LEU A 306 3.38 2.42 44.38
N SER A 307 4.46 2.19 43.63
CA SER A 307 5.43 1.13 43.94
C SER A 307 6.14 1.37 45.27
N ARG A 308 6.36 2.63 45.67
CA ARG A 308 6.90 2.99 47.00
C ARG A 308 5.89 2.73 48.10
N SER A 309 4.61 3.04 47.88
CA SER A 309 3.54 2.73 48.83
C SER A 309 3.36 1.22 49.00
N LEU A 310 3.36 0.47 47.89
CA LEU A 310 3.29 -1.00 47.92
C LEU A 310 4.51 -1.63 48.59
N ARG A 311 5.72 -1.12 48.35
CA ARG A 311 6.93 -1.58 49.06
C ARG A 311 6.93 -1.23 50.55
N ALA A 312 6.32 -0.10 50.94
CA ALA A 312 6.14 0.25 52.35
C ALA A 312 5.17 -0.72 53.05
N PHE A 313 4.21 -1.30 52.32
CA PHE A 313 3.32 -2.35 52.84
C PHE A 313 3.97 -3.74 52.89
N THR A 314 5.00 -4.01 52.09
CA THR A 314 5.64 -5.34 52.01
C THR A 314 7.03 -5.42 52.63
N SER A 315 7.59 -4.34 53.16
CA SER A 315 8.92 -4.38 53.80
C SER A 315 8.81 -4.80 55.27
N PRO A 316 9.57 -5.82 55.71
CA PRO A 316 9.66 -6.16 57.13
C PRO A 316 10.38 -5.07 57.90
N THR A 317 9.86 -4.74 59.07
CA THR A 317 10.42 -3.74 59.99
C THR A 317 11.77 -4.20 60.52
N GLY A 318 12.86 -3.58 60.07
CA GLY A 318 14.18 -3.70 60.71
C GLY A 318 15.34 -3.77 59.72
N GLY A 319 16.29 -2.84 59.82
CA GLY A 319 17.58 -2.93 59.12
C GLY A 319 18.18 -1.59 58.71
N SER A 320 18.59 -0.78 59.69
CA SER A 320 19.52 0.34 59.52
C SER A 320 20.92 -0.19 59.18
N GLY A 321 21.17 -0.38 57.88
CA GLY A 321 22.48 -0.68 57.32
C GLY A 321 22.56 -0.08 55.92
N LEU A 322 23.23 1.06 55.79
CA LEU A 322 23.35 1.83 54.55
C LEU A 322 24.16 1.03 53.52
N SER A 323 23.49 0.26 52.64
CA SER A 323 24.15 -0.42 51.53
C SER A 323 24.39 0.56 50.37
N ASP A 324 25.61 0.54 49.83
CA ASP A 324 26.07 1.37 48.70
C ASP A 324 25.44 0.99 47.34
N ASN A 325 24.60 -0.05 47.32
CA ASN A 325 24.03 -0.63 46.10
C ASN A 325 22.61 -0.13 45.80
N VAL A 326 22.17 0.94 46.46
CA VAL A 326 20.79 1.45 46.37
C VAL A 326 20.76 2.87 45.81
N CYS A 327 19.85 3.13 44.88
CA CYS A 327 19.67 4.44 44.27
C CYS A 327 19.26 5.50 45.31
N CYS A 328 19.99 6.62 45.34
CA CYS A 328 19.79 7.72 46.28
C CYS A 328 18.50 8.52 46.08
N ALA A 329 17.76 8.30 44.99
CA ALA A 329 16.50 9.01 44.71
C ALA A 329 15.24 8.15 44.88
N CYS A 330 15.31 6.86 44.53
CA CYS A 330 14.17 5.95 44.63
C CYS A 330 14.30 4.90 45.74
N HIS A 331 15.48 4.82 46.40
CA HIS A 331 15.82 3.85 47.44
C HIS A 331 15.57 2.38 47.02
N GLY A 332 15.64 2.09 45.72
CA GLY A 332 15.56 0.74 45.16
C GLY A 332 16.84 0.34 44.42
N HIS A 333 16.89 -0.92 43.96
CA HIS A 333 17.99 -1.39 43.12
C HIS A 333 18.06 -0.58 41.81
N PRO A 334 19.24 -0.09 41.41
CA PRO A 334 19.39 0.73 40.22
C PRO A 334 19.10 -0.03 38.93
N THR A 335 18.13 0.45 38.14
CA THR A 335 17.94 0.03 36.74
C THR A 335 18.82 0.90 35.85
N ILE A 336 19.86 0.31 35.24
CA ILE A 336 20.96 0.99 34.53
C ILE A 336 21.60 2.05 35.45
N GLY A 337 22.42 1.58 36.39
CA GLY A 337 22.99 2.42 37.43
C GLY A 337 23.96 3.46 36.88
N GLN A 338 23.87 4.66 37.44
CA GLN A 338 24.69 5.81 37.10
C GLN A 338 25.33 6.34 38.38
N ARG A 339 26.60 6.71 38.31
CA ARG A 339 27.33 7.35 39.39
C ARG A 339 27.35 8.86 39.14
N SER A 340 26.91 9.63 40.12
CA SER A 340 27.06 11.09 40.08
C SER A 340 28.52 11.48 40.31
N ASN A 341 28.88 12.72 39.97
CA ASN A 341 30.19 13.32 40.28
C ASN A 341 30.61 13.22 41.76
N CYS A 342 29.67 13.15 42.70
CA CYS A 342 29.96 12.94 44.12
C CYS A 342 30.06 11.47 44.55
N GLY A 343 30.10 10.53 43.60
CA GLY A 343 30.28 9.10 43.88
C GLY A 343 29.00 8.33 44.26
N HIS A 344 27.90 9.02 44.54
CA HIS A 344 26.62 8.41 44.90
C HIS A 344 25.88 7.79 43.70
N LEU A 345 25.13 6.72 43.98
CA LEU A 345 24.51 5.88 42.97
C LEU A 345 23.05 6.27 42.70
N TYR A 346 22.65 6.35 41.44
CA TYR A 346 21.30 6.68 40.97
C TYR A 346 20.86 5.74 39.83
N CYS A 347 19.56 5.57 39.61
CA CYS A 347 19.06 4.99 38.35
C CYS A 347 19.22 6.01 37.21
N TYR A 348 19.44 5.52 35.98
CA TYR A 348 19.48 6.36 34.78
C TYR A 348 18.33 7.38 34.70
N TYR A 349 17.10 6.92 34.86
CA TYR A 349 15.93 7.80 34.82
C TYR A 349 15.93 8.84 35.96
N CYS A 350 16.32 8.44 37.17
CA CYS A 350 16.29 9.33 38.35
C CYS A 350 17.30 10.47 38.26
N ILE A 351 18.51 10.23 37.72
CA ILE A 351 19.52 11.27 37.58
C ILE A 351 19.27 12.14 36.34
N LYS A 352 18.92 11.55 35.20
CA LYS A 352 18.65 12.30 33.96
C LYS A 352 17.42 13.18 34.06
N SER A 353 16.33 12.67 34.66
CA SER A 353 15.10 13.48 34.84
C SER A 353 15.32 14.73 35.70
N ARG A 354 16.31 14.74 36.58
CA ARG A 354 16.66 15.91 37.43
C ARG A 354 17.66 16.85 36.77
N LEU A 355 18.64 16.31 36.04
CA LEU A 355 19.58 17.13 35.25
C LEU A 355 18.87 17.84 34.09
N LEU A 356 17.84 17.22 33.52
CA LEU A 356 17.07 17.77 32.39
C LEU A 356 15.87 18.61 32.84
N ASP A 357 15.65 18.82 34.14
CA ASP A 357 14.55 19.65 34.64
C ASP A 357 14.90 21.14 34.43
N PRO A 358 14.12 21.91 33.64
CA PRO A 358 14.46 23.30 33.30
C PRO A 358 14.55 24.21 34.53
N ARG A 359 13.85 23.85 35.62
CA ARG A 359 13.82 24.63 36.87
C ARG A 359 15.14 24.55 37.64
N LEU A 360 15.96 23.54 37.35
CA LEU A 360 17.18 23.23 38.08
C LEU A 360 18.45 23.59 37.29
N ALA A 361 18.33 24.29 36.16
CA ALA A 361 19.44 24.82 35.37
C ALA A 361 20.61 23.82 35.17
N GLY A 362 20.29 22.55 34.94
CA GLY A 362 21.30 21.50 34.69
C GLY A 362 22.06 20.99 35.91
N SER A 363 21.77 21.45 37.14
CA SER A 363 22.43 20.96 38.35
C SER A 363 21.47 20.78 39.52
N PHE A 364 21.60 19.68 40.27
CA PHE A 364 20.76 19.42 41.44
C PHE A 364 21.60 19.00 42.65
N ARG A 365 21.12 19.25 43.87
CA ARG A 365 21.83 18.82 45.08
C ARG A 365 21.64 17.32 45.31
N CYS A 366 22.74 16.61 45.55
CA CYS A 366 22.70 15.20 45.90
C CYS A 366 21.86 14.99 47.17
N LEU A 367 20.96 14.01 47.14
CA LEU A 367 20.08 13.71 48.28
C LEU A 367 20.79 13.02 49.47
N ARG A 368 22.04 12.57 49.30
CA ARG A 368 22.83 11.98 50.39
C ARG A 368 23.83 12.96 50.99
N CYS A 369 24.62 13.65 50.17
CA CYS A 369 25.70 14.53 50.64
C CYS A 369 25.51 16.02 50.35
N GLY A 370 24.44 16.42 49.65
CA GLY A 370 24.13 17.83 49.39
C GLY A 370 25.00 18.53 48.34
N THR A 371 26.02 17.86 47.77
CA THR A 371 26.90 18.41 46.72
C THR A 371 26.14 18.63 45.41
N ALA A 372 26.55 19.64 44.63
CA ALA A 372 25.93 19.92 43.33
C ALA A 372 26.33 18.88 42.28
N VAL A 373 25.33 18.13 41.79
CA VAL A 373 25.46 17.14 40.73
C VAL A 373 25.15 17.78 39.39
N HIS A 374 26.15 17.83 38.52
CA HIS A 374 26.05 18.35 37.14
C HIS A 374 26.45 17.29 36.09
N ALA A 375 27.10 16.19 36.51
CA ALA A 375 27.51 15.11 35.63
C ALA A 375 27.09 13.75 36.21
N ALA A 376 26.80 12.81 35.31
CA ALA A 376 26.44 11.44 35.61
C ALA A 376 27.15 10.52 34.62
N MET A 377 27.83 9.49 35.13
CA MET A 377 28.52 8.47 34.32
C MET A 377 27.85 7.11 34.51
N PRO A 378 27.75 6.29 33.45
CA PRO A 378 27.30 4.91 33.60
C PRO A 378 28.30 4.15 34.48
N LEU A 379 27.78 3.30 35.36
CA LEU A 379 28.61 2.29 36.00
C LEU A 379 29.04 1.32 34.90
N GLN A 380 30.36 1.16 34.70
CA GLN A 380 30.92 0.13 33.84
C GLN A 380 30.74 -1.26 34.46
#